data_AF-T0R582-F1
#
_entry.id   AF-T0R582-F1
#
_cell.length_a   1.000
_cell.length_b   1.000
_cell.length_c   1.000
_cell.angle_alpha   90.00
_cell.angle_beta   90.00
_cell.angle_gamma   90.00
#
_symmetry.space_group_name_H-M   'P 1'
#
loop_
_entity.id
_entity.type
_entity.pdbx_description
1 polymer ?
#
loop_
_entity_poly.entity_id
_entity_poly.type
_entity_poly.pdbx_seq_one_letter_code
_entity_poly.pdbx_strand_id
1 'polypeptide(L)'
;MKCFKTIALVSLLMVSPLTQASVVKVFDALLDKAQLETLLTSRGIFDRGVIGQVGKNVRYSLQDISSSSKIASMKELKNMGKLITNPEDKAKYAELMKVMSKDSKEITREELVTTINSLVLLSQRYGVRSKSILACAPCVNKELAETGFNFTLNELKDPASQRIFKEMNKKAKDPMTASKFINSEVSKAKLGSAPSLSATDEEAFIYFLMIPKHGTEEQKRVYDAIVKVSKTKSGSTDMFDADNGHKLYNIFSDSLTPSELNLWEDLLEDTAKTMKEEDMGTMDAFYRTLEKRAESVSDQAEKNDLLAKLDYIKREGCFSRK
;
A
#
# COMPACT_ATOMS: atom_id res chain seq x y z
N MET A 1 -6.32 51.85 75.18
CA MET A 1 -7.58 51.76 74.41
C MET A 1 -7.22 51.53 72.94
N LYS A 2 -7.22 50.27 72.49
CA LYS A 2 -8.15 49.72 71.47
C LYS A 2 -8.37 50.64 70.25
N CYS A 3 -7.83 50.25 69.09
CA CYS A 3 -8.64 49.94 67.90
C CYS A 3 -7.79 49.35 66.77
N PHE A 4 -7.94 48.04 66.59
CA PHE A 4 -7.68 47.27 65.37
C PHE A 4 -8.53 47.82 64.21
N LYS A 5 -7.97 47.99 63.00
CA LYS A 5 -8.71 47.85 61.73
C LYS A 5 -7.80 47.34 60.57
N THR A 6 -7.90 46.03 60.36
CA THR A 6 -8.10 45.35 59.07
C THR A 6 -7.07 45.53 57.95
N ILE A 7 -6.10 44.60 57.90
CA ILE A 7 -5.40 44.23 56.66
C ILE A 7 -6.29 43.19 55.95
N ALA A 8 -6.90 43.57 54.82
CA ALA A 8 -7.60 42.64 53.95
C ALA A 8 -6.56 41.89 53.11
N LEU A 9 -6.23 40.67 53.53
CA LEU A 9 -5.45 39.72 52.73
C LEU A 9 -6.37 39.21 51.61
N VAL A 10 -6.24 39.78 50.41
CA VAL A 10 -6.89 39.23 49.21
C VAL A 10 -6.11 37.97 48.82
N SER A 11 -6.59 36.83 49.30
CA SER A 11 -6.19 35.52 48.82
C SER A 11 -6.61 35.39 47.36
N LEU A 12 -5.69 35.67 46.45
CA LEU A 12 -5.81 35.36 45.04
C LEU A 12 -5.79 33.82 44.90
N LEU A 13 -6.97 33.22 44.96
CA LEU A 13 -7.19 31.84 44.55
C LEU A 13 -6.80 31.74 43.08
N MET A 14 -5.59 31.25 42.82
CA MET A 14 -5.15 30.71 41.55
C MET A 14 -6.07 29.53 41.20
N VAL A 15 -7.24 29.82 40.66
CA VAL A 15 -8.04 28.84 39.93
C VAL A 15 -7.25 28.58 38.65
N SER A 16 -6.29 27.67 38.75
CA SER A 16 -5.73 27.02 37.57
C SER A 16 -6.92 26.44 36.82
N PRO A 17 -7.20 26.83 35.57
CA PRO A 17 -8.15 26.05 34.79
C PRO A 17 -7.55 24.64 34.76
N LEU A 18 -8.22 23.70 35.42
CA LEU A 18 -8.11 22.29 35.08
C LEU A 18 -8.50 22.24 33.60
N THR A 19 -7.50 22.33 32.72
CA THR A 19 -7.64 21.92 31.34
C THR A 19 -8.10 20.47 31.44
N GLN A 20 -9.41 20.25 31.29
CA GLN A 20 -9.92 18.93 30.98
C GLN A 20 -9.15 18.52 29.75
N ALA A 21 -8.17 17.63 29.92
CA ALA A 21 -7.49 17.02 28.80
C ALA A 21 -8.61 16.34 28.02
N SER A 22 -9.02 16.94 26.91
CA SER A 22 -9.97 16.31 26.02
C SER A 22 -9.40 14.94 25.69
N VAL A 23 -10.16 13.89 26.01
CA VAL A 23 -9.77 12.51 25.71
C VAL A 23 -9.76 12.40 24.19
N VAL A 24 -8.59 12.55 23.58
CA VAL A 24 -8.41 12.43 22.13
C VAL A 24 -8.42 10.96 21.79
N LYS A 25 -9.46 10.52 21.07
CA LYS A 25 -9.56 9.14 20.59
C LYS A 25 -8.58 8.90 19.47
N VAL A 26 -8.15 7.64 19.31
CA VAL A 26 -7.27 7.24 18.21
C VAL A 26 -7.83 7.69 16.86
N PHE A 27 -9.12 7.44 16.60
CA PHE A 27 -9.75 7.86 15.35
C PHE A 27 -9.60 9.37 15.10
N ASP A 28 -9.86 10.20 16.11
CA ASP A 28 -9.73 11.67 15.97
C ASP A 28 -8.28 12.07 15.69
N ALA A 29 -7.32 11.43 16.38
CA ALA A 29 -5.90 11.65 16.14
C ALA A 29 -5.45 11.26 14.73
N LEU A 30 -6.08 10.26 14.10
CA LEU A 30 -5.79 9.88 12.71
C LEU A 30 -6.33 10.88 11.67
N LEU A 31 -7.33 11.68 12.03
CA LEU A 31 -7.93 12.68 11.12
C LEU A 31 -7.09 13.95 11.02
N ASP A 32 -6.37 14.29 12.08
CA ASP A 32 -5.53 15.48 12.15
C ASP A 32 -4.05 15.13 11.95
N LYS A 33 -3.40 15.82 11.00
CA LYS A 33 -2.00 15.52 10.64
C LYS A 33 -1.05 15.69 11.83
N ALA A 34 -1.24 16.74 12.64
CA ALA A 34 -0.34 17.03 13.76
C ALA A 34 -0.56 16.05 14.91
N GLN A 35 -1.81 15.65 15.16
CA GLN A 35 -2.12 14.62 16.15
C GLN A 35 -1.61 13.25 15.73
N LEU A 36 -1.71 12.87 14.45
CA LEU A 36 -1.15 11.65 13.93
C LEU A 36 0.38 11.63 14.07
N GLU A 37 1.05 12.71 13.69
CA GLU A 37 2.51 12.84 13.85
C GLU A 37 2.93 12.72 15.31
N THR A 38 2.20 13.38 16.22
CA THR A 38 2.41 13.27 17.67
C THR A 38 2.21 11.84 18.16
N LEU A 39 1.15 11.18 17.69
CA LEU A 39 0.83 9.80 18.05
C LEU A 39 1.94 8.84 17.59
N LEU A 40 2.37 8.93 16.34
CA LEU A 40 3.46 8.10 15.79
C LEU A 40 4.79 8.32 16.53
N THR A 41 5.15 9.59 16.75
CA THR A 41 6.37 9.97 17.47
C THR A 41 6.36 9.44 18.91
N SER A 42 5.22 9.55 19.61
CA SER A 42 5.07 9.03 20.97
C SER A 42 5.20 7.50 21.08
N ARG A 43 5.12 6.79 19.94
CA ARG A 43 5.29 5.32 19.84
C ARG A 43 6.62 4.93 19.19
N GLY A 44 7.57 5.86 19.13
CA GLY A 44 8.93 5.60 18.67
C GLY A 44 9.10 5.57 17.15
N ILE A 45 8.17 6.17 16.40
CA ILE A 45 8.27 6.29 14.94
C ILE A 45 8.68 7.74 14.65
N PHE A 46 9.98 7.95 14.40
CA PHE A 46 10.57 9.30 14.28
C PHE A 46 10.94 9.67 12.84
N ASP A 47 11.05 8.68 11.96
CA ASP A 47 11.44 8.91 10.57
C ASP A 47 10.37 9.75 9.86
N ARG A 48 10.77 10.92 9.34
CA ARG A 48 9.84 11.87 8.71
C ARG A 48 9.25 11.33 7.40
N GLY A 49 10.00 10.51 6.67
CA GLY A 49 9.53 9.85 5.46
C GLY A 49 8.43 8.85 5.78
N VAL A 50 8.67 7.99 6.78
CA VAL A 50 7.70 7.02 7.30
C VAL A 50 6.45 7.72 7.83
N ILE A 51 6.59 8.74 8.69
CA ILE A 51 5.44 9.51 9.21
C ILE A 51 4.62 10.11 8.06
N GLY A 52 5.29 10.72 7.08
CA GLY A 52 4.64 11.29 5.91
C GLY A 52 3.87 10.26 5.10
N GLN A 53 4.45 9.08 4.88
CA GLN A 53 3.82 8.00 4.12
C GLN A 53 2.66 7.36 4.88
N VAL A 54 2.79 7.12 6.18
CA VAL A 54 1.71 6.62 7.04
C VAL A 54 0.54 7.60 7.05
N GLY A 55 0.81 8.90 7.15
CA GLY A 55 -0.22 9.93 7.05
C GLY A 55 -0.97 9.93 5.72
N LYS A 56 -0.26 9.72 4.60
CA LYS A 56 -0.89 9.54 3.29
C LYS A 56 -1.77 8.29 3.25
N ASN A 57 -1.24 7.15 3.70
CA ASN A 57 -1.97 5.88 3.72
C ASN A 57 -3.27 5.98 4.53
N VAL A 58 -3.21 6.50 5.76
CA VAL A 58 -4.39 6.69 6.61
C VAL A 58 -5.42 7.59 5.93
N ARG A 59 -4.98 8.71 5.35
CA ARG A 59 -5.86 9.63 4.62
C ARG A 59 -6.55 8.95 3.45
N TYR A 60 -5.81 8.22 2.62
CA TYR A 60 -6.37 7.52 1.45
C TYR A 60 -7.33 6.42 1.86
N SER A 61 -6.98 5.63 2.87
CA SER A 61 -7.89 4.60 3.40
C SER A 61 -9.22 5.18 3.86
N LEU A 62 -9.20 6.29 4.60
CA LEU A 62 -10.42 6.94 5.03
C LEU A 62 -11.18 7.59 3.88
N GLN A 63 -10.50 8.05 2.83
CA GLN A 63 -11.17 8.54 1.62
C GLN A 63 -11.84 7.41 0.84
N ASP A 64 -11.19 6.25 0.74
CA ASP A 64 -11.74 5.09 0.05
C ASP A 64 -12.93 4.50 0.82
N ILE A 65 -12.99 4.61 2.15
CA ILE A 65 -14.18 4.21 2.92
C ILE A 65 -15.36 5.17 2.70
N SER A 66 -15.09 6.44 2.39
CA SER A 66 -16.10 7.48 2.35
C SER A 66 -16.98 7.37 1.12
N SER A 67 -18.29 7.55 1.33
CA SER A 67 -19.28 7.59 0.25
C SER A 67 -19.23 8.90 -0.56
N SER A 68 -18.58 9.92 0.00
CA SER A 68 -18.24 11.18 -0.65
C SER A 68 -16.72 11.25 -0.82
N SER A 69 -16.16 12.03 -1.75
CA SER A 69 -14.70 12.18 -1.92
C SER A 69 -13.96 12.86 -0.73
N LYS A 70 -14.58 12.88 0.46
CA LYS A 70 -14.08 13.41 1.73
C LYS A 70 -13.50 12.29 2.60
N ILE A 71 -12.96 12.65 3.76
CA ILE A 71 -12.48 11.69 4.76
C ILE A 71 -13.70 11.03 5.44
N ALA A 72 -13.71 9.70 5.54
CA ALA A 72 -14.81 8.94 6.14
C ALA A 72 -15.04 9.32 7.60
N SER A 73 -16.31 9.38 7.98
CA SER A 73 -16.73 9.46 9.37
C SER A 73 -16.62 8.10 10.09
N MET A 74 -16.58 8.12 11.42
CA MET A 74 -16.70 6.90 12.24
C MET A 74 -17.97 6.09 11.91
N LYS A 75 -19.05 6.76 11.49
CA LYS A 75 -20.28 6.09 11.05
C LYS A 75 -20.08 5.32 9.75
N GLU A 76 -19.33 5.88 8.80
CA GLU A 76 -19.01 5.21 7.54
C GLU A 76 -18.06 4.02 7.77
N LEU A 77 -17.05 4.18 8.63
CA LEU A 77 -16.20 3.06 9.05
C LEU A 77 -17.04 1.93 9.68
N LYS A 78 -18.02 2.26 10.54
CA LYS A 78 -18.96 1.29 11.10
C LYS A 78 -19.85 0.61 10.05
N ASN A 79 -20.24 1.34 9.01
CA ASN A 79 -21.05 0.79 7.93
C ASN A 79 -20.28 -0.16 7.03
N MET A 80 -18.98 0.09 6.79
CA MET A 80 -18.09 -0.84 6.09
C MET A 80 -18.11 -2.23 6.73
N GLY A 81 -18.13 -2.30 8.07
CA GLY A 81 -18.23 -3.56 8.81
C GLY A 81 -19.41 -4.46 8.43
N LYS A 82 -20.49 -3.90 7.88
CA LYS A 82 -21.67 -4.67 7.41
C LYS A 82 -21.40 -5.42 6.10
N LEU A 83 -20.38 -5.02 5.34
CA LEU A 83 -19.99 -5.63 4.07
C LEU A 83 -19.00 -6.79 4.28
N ILE A 84 -18.39 -6.87 5.46
CA ILE A 84 -17.34 -7.85 5.75
C ILE A 84 -18.00 -9.19 6.11
N THR A 85 -17.88 -10.16 5.22
CA THR A 85 -18.40 -11.52 5.43
C THR A 85 -17.29 -12.51 5.83
N ASN A 86 -16.06 -12.27 5.40
CA ASN A 86 -14.90 -13.12 5.68
C ASN A 86 -14.55 -13.10 7.19
N PRO A 87 -14.40 -14.26 7.87
CA PRO A 87 -14.11 -14.33 9.30
C PRO A 87 -12.79 -13.66 9.73
N GLU A 88 -11.72 -13.80 8.95
CA GLU A 88 -10.42 -13.21 9.28
C GLU A 88 -10.47 -11.68 9.19
N ASP A 89 -11.19 -11.15 8.20
CA ASP A 89 -11.36 -9.71 8.06
C ASP A 89 -12.32 -9.15 9.10
N LYS A 90 -13.33 -9.93 9.53
CA LYS A 90 -14.17 -9.56 10.68
C LYS A 90 -13.36 -9.43 11.96
N ALA A 91 -12.39 -10.31 12.18
CA ALA A 91 -11.50 -10.23 13.34
C ALA A 91 -10.65 -8.95 13.28
N LYS A 92 -10.01 -8.66 12.14
CA LYS A 92 -9.24 -7.42 11.91
C LYS A 92 -10.10 -6.18 12.10
N TYR A 93 -11.34 -6.20 11.60
CA TYR A 93 -12.29 -5.09 11.77
C TYR A 93 -12.70 -4.90 13.24
N ALA A 94 -12.96 -5.98 13.98
CA ALA A 94 -13.31 -5.88 15.40
C ALA A 94 -12.16 -5.27 16.22
N GLU A 95 -10.93 -5.69 15.96
CA GLU A 95 -9.73 -5.13 16.60
C GLU A 95 -9.51 -3.66 16.20
N LEU A 96 -9.59 -3.34 14.91
CA LEU A 96 -9.56 -1.98 14.39
C LEU A 96 -10.56 -1.08 15.14
N MET A 97 -11.83 -1.48 15.24
CA MET A 97 -12.87 -0.68 15.90
C MET A 97 -12.63 -0.54 17.41
N LYS A 98 -12.07 -1.57 18.06
CA LYS A 98 -11.68 -1.53 19.46
C LYS A 98 -10.59 -0.47 19.68
N VAL A 99 -9.51 -0.49 18.89
CA VAL A 99 -8.40 0.45 19.04
C VAL A 99 -8.80 1.87 18.66
N MET A 100 -9.55 2.05 17.57
CA MET A 100 -10.05 3.36 17.12
C MET A 100 -10.87 4.12 18.18
N SER A 101 -11.49 3.38 19.12
CA SER A 101 -12.32 3.92 20.19
C SER A 101 -11.57 4.16 21.52
N LYS A 102 -10.31 3.74 21.63
CA LYS A 102 -9.45 3.96 22.80
C LYS A 102 -8.94 5.40 22.86
N ASP A 103 -8.51 5.84 24.05
CA ASP A 103 -7.68 7.05 24.17
C ASP A 103 -6.35 6.80 23.43
N SER A 104 -5.91 7.77 22.63
CA SER A 104 -4.63 7.75 21.92
C SER A 104 -3.42 7.51 22.83
N LYS A 105 -3.51 7.87 24.11
CA LYS A 105 -2.46 7.64 25.11
C LYS A 105 -2.41 6.21 25.63
N GLU A 106 -3.48 5.44 25.48
CA GLU A 106 -3.62 4.08 26.03
C GLU A 106 -3.22 2.96 25.08
N ILE A 107 -2.88 3.27 23.83
CA ILE A 107 -2.52 2.26 22.83
C ILE A 107 -1.02 1.98 22.79
N THR A 108 -0.63 0.76 22.48
CA THR A 108 0.80 0.43 22.26
C THR A 108 1.24 0.79 20.83
N ARG A 109 2.56 0.73 20.58
CA ARG A 109 3.11 0.83 19.22
C ARG A 109 2.54 -0.26 18.31
N GLU A 110 2.51 -1.50 18.80
CA GLU A 110 2.00 -2.65 18.06
C GLU A 110 0.53 -2.48 17.72
N GLU A 111 -0.30 -2.07 18.68
CA GLU A 111 -1.72 -1.79 18.43
C GLU A 111 -1.90 -0.70 17.36
N LEU A 112 -1.10 0.36 17.40
CA LEU A 112 -1.15 1.43 16.40
C LEU A 112 -0.81 0.92 14.99
N VAL A 113 0.31 0.21 14.85
CA VAL A 113 0.80 -0.32 13.56
C VAL A 113 -0.20 -1.33 12.99
N THR A 114 -0.65 -2.29 13.80
CA THR A 114 -1.65 -3.30 13.39
C THR A 114 -2.98 -2.66 13.00
N THR A 115 -3.40 -1.63 13.72
CA THR A 115 -4.63 -0.88 13.43
C THR A 115 -4.54 -0.14 12.10
N ILE A 116 -3.42 0.53 11.83
CA ILE A 116 -3.21 1.23 10.54
C ILE A 116 -3.12 0.22 9.39
N ASN A 117 -2.38 -0.88 9.55
CA ASN A 117 -2.32 -1.94 8.54
C ASN A 117 -3.71 -2.52 8.25
N SER A 118 -4.52 -2.76 9.29
CA SER A 118 -5.89 -3.26 9.16
C SER A 118 -6.81 -2.24 8.50
N LEU A 119 -6.68 -0.94 8.84
CA LEU A 119 -7.43 0.13 8.18
C LEU A 119 -7.14 0.15 6.68
N VAL A 120 -5.87 0.10 6.30
CA VAL A 120 -5.42 0.11 4.89
C VAL A 120 -5.94 -1.10 4.14
N LEU A 121 -5.78 -2.30 4.69
CA LEU A 121 -6.27 -3.53 4.08
C LEU A 121 -7.79 -3.50 3.88
N LEU A 122 -8.54 -3.17 4.93
CA LEU A 122 -10.00 -3.20 4.90
C LEU A 122 -10.59 -2.10 4.02
N SER A 123 -9.98 -0.90 3.99
CA SER A 123 -10.42 0.17 3.10
C SER A 123 -10.31 -0.23 1.64
N GLN A 124 -9.23 -0.91 1.25
CA GLN A 124 -9.07 -1.35 -0.14
C GLN A 124 -9.99 -2.51 -0.50
N ARG A 125 -10.22 -3.43 0.45
CA ARG A 125 -11.06 -4.60 0.20
C ARG A 125 -12.55 -4.30 0.17
N TYR A 126 -13.00 -3.36 1.01
CA TYR A 126 -14.43 -3.10 1.27
C TYR A 126 -14.88 -1.65 1.09
N GLY A 127 -13.95 -0.73 0.82
CA GLY A 127 -14.25 0.66 0.49
C GLY A 127 -14.57 0.86 -0.99
N VAL A 128 -14.91 2.11 -1.31
CA VAL A 128 -15.06 2.67 -2.65
C VAL A 128 -13.66 3.08 -3.14
N ARG A 129 -13.00 2.22 -3.93
CA ARG A 129 -11.60 2.35 -4.38
C ARG A 129 -11.40 3.56 -5.30
N SER A 130 -11.26 4.74 -4.72
CA SER A 130 -11.53 5.97 -5.45
C SER A 130 -10.34 6.43 -6.27
N LYS A 131 -9.12 6.27 -5.73
CA LYS A 131 -7.90 6.91 -6.27
C LYS A 131 -6.58 6.24 -5.93
N SER A 132 -6.57 5.26 -5.03
CA SER A 132 -5.33 4.65 -4.56
C SER A 132 -5.27 3.17 -4.89
N ILE A 133 -4.05 2.69 -5.14
CA ILE A 133 -3.76 1.26 -5.29
C ILE A 133 -2.84 0.83 -4.16
N LEU A 134 -3.09 -0.37 -3.65
CA LEU A 134 -2.20 -0.98 -2.68
C LEU A 134 -0.92 -1.47 -3.36
N ALA A 135 0.21 -0.92 -2.95
CA ALA A 135 1.52 -1.45 -3.26
C ALA A 135 2.17 -2.06 -2.01
N CYS A 136 3.03 -3.04 -2.25
CA CYS A 136 3.82 -3.71 -1.22
C CYS A 136 4.88 -2.74 -0.70
N ALA A 137 4.82 -2.36 0.59
CA ALA A 137 5.84 -1.50 1.19
C ALA A 137 7.25 -2.10 1.02
N PRO A 138 7.48 -3.41 1.26
CA PRO A 138 8.74 -4.06 0.93
C PRO A 138 9.17 -4.00 -0.54
N CYS A 139 8.31 -3.67 -1.51
CA CYS A 139 8.76 -3.46 -2.89
C CYS A 139 9.21 -2.02 -3.16
N VAL A 140 8.83 -1.05 -2.32
CA VAL A 140 8.94 0.38 -2.65
C VAL A 140 9.49 1.28 -1.54
N ASN A 141 9.54 0.83 -0.28
CA ASN A 141 9.98 1.63 0.87
C ASN A 141 10.46 0.74 2.04
N LYS A 142 11.79 0.66 2.21
CA LYS A 142 12.45 -0.18 3.23
C LYS A 142 12.17 0.32 4.65
N GLU A 143 12.26 1.62 4.86
CA GLU A 143 12.12 2.27 6.16
C GLU A 143 10.71 2.05 6.74
N LEU A 144 9.71 2.03 5.85
CA LEU A 144 8.31 1.75 6.19
C LEU A 144 8.11 0.29 6.64
N ALA A 145 8.72 -0.65 5.91
CA ALA A 145 8.68 -2.07 6.24
C ALA A 145 9.38 -2.37 7.57
N GLU A 146 10.57 -1.80 7.81
CA GLU A 146 11.32 -1.94 9.08
C GLU A 146 10.54 -1.39 10.29
N THR A 147 9.61 -0.45 10.05
CA THR A 147 8.74 0.10 11.09
C THR A 147 7.51 -0.78 11.38
N GLY A 148 7.28 -1.82 10.56
CA GLY A 148 6.17 -2.78 10.68
C GLY A 148 4.94 -2.45 9.83
N PHE A 149 5.03 -1.46 8.95
CA PHE A 149 3.96 -1.13 8.01
C PHE A 149 4.10 -1.95 6.73
N ASN A 150 3.04 -2.67 6.36
CA ASN A 150 3.12 -3.68 5.30
C ASN A 150 2.71 -3.15 3.93
N PHE A 151 2.19 -1.93 3.86
CA PHE A 151 1.52 -1.39 2.68
C PHE A 151 1.86 0.08 2.43
N THR A 152 1.87 0.45 1.16
CA THR A 152 1.83 1.83 0.68
C THR A 152 0.59 2.01 -0.19
N LEU A 153 -0.19 3.06 0.07
CA LEU A 153 -1.24 3.48 -0.85
C LEU A 153 -0.71 4.59 -1.76
N ASN A 154 -0.81 4.35 -3.06
CA ASN A 154 -0.27 5.21 -4.10
C ASN A 154 -1.41 5.85 -4.88
N GLU A 155 -1.46 7.19 -4.95
CA GLU A 155 -2.55 7.93 -5.58
C GLU A 155 -2.31 8.11 -7.08
N LEU A 156 -2.89 7.27 -7.92
CA LEU A 156 -2.73 7.39 -9.37
C LEU A 156 -3.68 8.45 -9.92
N LYS A 157 -3.15 9.66 -10.14
CA LYS A 157 -3.92 10.86 -10.51
C LYS A 157 -4.21 10.99 -11.98
N ASP A 158 -3.47 10.29 -12.84
CA ASP A 158 -3.61 10.48 -14.28
C ASP A 158 -5.00 10.00 -14.77
N PRO A 159 -5.51 10.56 -15.87
CA PRO A 159 -6.85 10.23 -16.36
C PRO A 159 -7.04 8.77 -16.78
N ALA A 160 -5.97 8.04 -17.11
CA ALA A 160 -6.06 6.63 -17.47
C ALA A 160 -6.28 5.77 -16.21
N SER A 161 -5.47 6.01 -15.18
CA SER A 161 -5.61 5.32 -13.89
C SER A 161 -6.93 5.62 -13.19
N GLN A 162 -7.43 6.86 -13.25
CA GLN A 162 -8.78 7.18 -12.75
C GLN A 162 -9.89 6.42 -13.49
N ARG A 163 -9.71 6.18 -14.80
CA ARG A 163 -10.64 5.34 -15.58
C ARG A 163 -10.55 3.88 -15.16
N ILE A 164 -9.34 3.37 -14.89
CA ILE A 164 -9.14 2.02 -14.34
C ILE A 164 -9.88 1.88 -12.99
N PHE A 165 -9.62 2.76 -12.01
CA PHE A 165 -10.28 2.69 -10.71
C PHE A 165 -11.81 2.75 -10.79
N LYS A 166 -12.34 3.59 -11.69
CA LYS A 166 -13.79 3.65 -11.94
C LYS A 166 -14.35 2.30 -12.42
N GLU A 167 -13.66 1.63 -13.33
CA GLU A 167 -14.06 0.30 -13.81
C GLU A 167 -13.84 -0.79 -12.75
N MET A 168 -12.78 -0.71 -11.94
CA MET A 168 -12.55 -1.61 -10.81
C MET A 168 -13.70 -1.55 -9.82
N ASN A 169 -14.14 -0.35 -9.42
CA ASN A 169 -15.29 -0.16 -8.53
C ASN A 169 -16.59 -0.70 -9.10
N LYS A 170 -16.75 -0.70 -10.43
CA LYS A 170 -17.95 -1.22 -11.09
C LYS A 170 -17.94 -2.74 -11.18
N LYS A 171 -16.78 -3.34 -11.47
CA LYS A 171 -16.65 -4.74 -11.86
C LYS A 171 -16.15 -5.67 -10.75
N ALA A 172 -15.42 -5.12 -9.78
CA ALA A 172 -14.70 -5.88 -8.77
C ALA A 172 -14.89 -5.29 -7.36
N LYS A 173 -16.08 -4.78 -7.05
CA LYS A 173 -16.41 -4.04 -5.82
C LYS A 173 -16.22 -4.81 -4.51
N ASP A 174 -16.21 -6.13 -4.57
CA ASP A 174 -16.13 -7.03 -3.41
C ASP A 174 -15.34 -8.30 -3.80
N PRO A 175 -14.86 -9.11 -2.83
CA PRO A 175 -14.01 -10.27 -3.13
C PRO A 175 -14.63 -11.28 -4.11
N MET A 176 -15.95 -11.46 -4.08
CA MET A 176 -16.63 -12.41 -4.98
C MET A 176 -16.63 -11.88 -6.42
N THR A 177 -16.97 -10.61 -6.61
CA THR A 177 -16.95 -9.97 -7.94
C THR A 177 -15.54 -9.80 -8.47
N ALA A 178 -14.58 -9.51 -7.59
CA ALA A 178 -13.15 -9.43 -7.89
C ALA A 178 -12.61 -10.77 -8.42
N SER A 179 -12.83 -11.88 -7.71
CA SER A 179 -12.44 -13.21 -8.16
C SER A 179 -13.07 -13.59 -9.52
N LYS A 180 -14.36 -13.31 -9.72
CA LYS A 180 -15.03 -13.53 -11.02
C LYS A 180 -14.42 -12.70 -12.14
N PHE A 181 -14.10 -11.44 -11.88
CA PHE A 181 -13.46 -10.56 -12.84
C PHE A 181 -12.08 -11.08 -13.22
N ILE A 182 -11.23 -11.41 -12.23
CA ILE A 182 -9.88 -11.94 -12.45
C ILE A 182 -9.94 -13.19 -13.31
N ASN A 183 -10.74 -14.18 -12.94
CA ASN A 183 -10.85 -15.43 -13.69
C ASN A 183 -11.30 -15.20 -15.14
N SER A 184 -12.22 -14.25 -15.35
CA SER A 184 -12.69 -13.90 -16.69
C SER A 184 -11.59 -13.25 -17.54
N GLU A 185 -10.89 -12.25 -17.01
CA GLU A 185 -9.88 -11.51 -17.77
C GLU A 185 -8.59 -12.33 -17.97
N VAL A 186 -8.16 -13.11 -16.97
CA VAL A 186 -7.03 -14.05 -17.09
C VAL A 186 -7.28 -15.06 -18.20
N SER A 187 -8.49 -15.63 -18.25
CA SER A 187 -8.86 -16.59 -19.30
C SER A 187 -8.88 -15.92 -20.69
N LYS A 188 -9.46 -14.72 -20.81
CA LYS A 188 -9.49 -13.96 -22.07
C LYS A 188 -8.08 -13.61 -22.57
N ALA A 189 -7.22 -13.17 -21.67
CA ALA A 189 -5.85 -12.78 -21.97
C ALA A 189 -4.87 -13.96 -22.07
N LYS A 190 -5.34 -15.19 -21.78
CA LYS A 190 -4.53 -16.43 -21.77
C LYS A 190 -3.31 -16.33 -20.85
N LEU A 191 -3.52 -15.82 -19.64
CA LEU A 191 -2.47 -15.57 -18.64
C LEU A 191 -2.35 -16.69 -17.59
N GLY A 192 -2.68 -17.92 -17.98
CA GLY A 192 -2.69 -19.08 -17.08
C GLY A 192 -3.96 -19.19 -16.25
N SER A 193 -3.82 -19.58 -14.98
CA SER A 193 -4.91 -19.70 -14.01
C SER A 193 -4.56 -18.98 -12.73
N ALA A 194 -5.39 -18.01 -12.32
CA ALA A 194 -5.17 -17.29 -11.08
C ALA A 194 -5.43 -18.18 -9.85
N PRO A 195 -4.48 -18.30 -8.91
CA PRO A 195 -4.73 -18.93 -7.61
C PRO A 195 -5.63 -18.01 -6.76
N SER A 196 -5.97 -18.45 -5.55
CA SER A 196 -6.55 -17.55 -4.55
C SER A 196 -5.50 -16.50 -4.18
N LEU A 197 -5.75 -15.24 -4.54
CA LEU A 197 -4.85 -14.13 -4.24
C LEU A 197 -5.15 -13.54 -2.85
N SER A 198 -4.10 -12.97 -2.24
CA SER A 198 -4.28 -12.08 -1.10
C SER A 198 -5.08 -10.85 -1.54
N ALA A 199 -5.76 -10.15 -0.62
CA ALA A 199 -6.53 -8.95 -1.01
C ALA A 199 -5.65 -7.89 -1.69
N THR A 200 -4.38 -7.81 -1.30
CA THR A 200 -3.36 -6.95 -1.90
C THR A 200 -3.04 -7.33 -3.33
N ASP A 201 -2.72 -8.61 -3.54
CA ASP A 201 -2.39 -9.11 -4.87
C ASP A 201 -3.63 -9.09 -5.79
N GLU A 202 -4.83 -9.29 -5.24
CA GLU A 202 -6.10 -9.22 -5.96
C GLU A 202 -6.31 -7.84 -6.58
N GLU A 203 -6.19 -6.78 -5.79
CA GLU A 203 -6.40 -5.40 -6.26
C GLU A 203 -5.37 -4.99 -7.32
N ALA A 204 -4.09 -5.22 -7.04
CA ALA A 204 -3.01 -4.88 -7.95
C ALA A 204 -3.10 -5.66 -9.26
N PHE A 205 -3.48 -6.93 -9.20
CA PHE A 205 -3.68 -7.73 -10.39
C PHE A 205 -4.92 -7.31 -11.19
N ILE A 206 -6.01 -6.91 -10.54
CA ILE A 206 -7.16 -6.32 -11.24
C ILE A 206 -6.75 -5.06 -11.99
N TYR A 207 -5.98 -4.17 -11.35
CA TYR A 207 -5.46 -2.97 -12.00
C TYR A 207 -4.66 -3.33 -13.25
N PHE A 208 -3.71 -4.27 -13.10
CA PHE A 208 -2.89 -4.79 -14.20
C PHE A 208 -3.75 -5.31 -15.37
N LEU A 209 -4.79 -6.10 -15.08
CA LEU A 209 -5.71 -6.65 -16.09
C LEU A 209 -6.52 -5.58 -16.83
N MET A 210 -6.65 -4.36 -16.28
CA MET A 210 -7.35 -3.24 -16.94
C MET A 210 -6.44 -2.37 -17.80
N ILE A 211 -5.12 -2.43 -17.63
CA ILE A 211 -4.14 -1.62 -18.37
C ILE A 211 -4.30 -1.73 -19.88
N PRO A 212 -4.44 -2.92 -20.50
CA PRO A 212 -4.52 -3.03 -21.96
C PRO A 212 -5.64 -2.18 -22.58
N LYS A 213 -6.75 -2.01 -21.84
CA LYS A 213 -7.93 -1.30 -22.31
C LYS A 213 -7.94 0.18 -21.91
N HIS A 214 -7.40 0.51 -20.73
CA HIS A 214 -7.62 1.80 -20.09
C HIS A 214 -6.35 2.56 -19.72
N GLY A 215 -5.20 1.89 -19.69
CA GLY A 215 -3.92 2.47 -19.30
C GLY A 215 -3.33 3.45 -20.32
N THR A 216 -2.30 4.18 -19.91
CA THR A 216 -1.48 5.00 -20.80
C THR A 216 -0.63 4.13 -21.73
N GLU A 217 -0.01 4.73 -22.75
CA GLU A 217 0.88 3.99 -23.65
C GLU A 217 2.10 3.42 -22.90
N GLU A 218 2.66 4.16 -21.95
CA GLU A 218 3.76 3.71 -21.08
C GLU A 218 3.32 2.49 -20.24
N GLN A 219 2.14 2.56 -19.62
CA GLN A 219 1.62 1.46 -18.81
C GLN A 219 1.39 0.20 -19.66
N LYS A 220 0.89 0.35 -20.90
CA LYS A 220 0.68 -0.77 -21.82
C LYS A 220 2.00 -1.44 -22.23
N ARG A 221 3.05 -0.66 -22.51
CA ARG A 221 4.37 -1.22 -22.83
C ARG A 221 4.94 -2.02 -21.67
N VAL A 222 4.86 -1.50 -20.45
CA VAL A 222 5.26 -2.24 -19.25
C VAL A 222 4.39 -3.48 -19.04
N TYR A 223 3.08 -3.40 -19.26
CA TYR A 223 2.20 -4.57 -19.23
C TYR A 223 2.67 -5.65 -20.21
N ASP A 224 2.98 -5.30 -21.45
CA ASP A 224 3.44 -6.24 -22.46
C ASP A 224 4.80 -6.86 -22.09
N ALA A 225 5.71 -6.06 -21.54
CA ALA A 225 7.01 -6.52 -21.05
C ALA A 225 6.85 -7.52 -19.88
N ILE A 226 5.94 -7.26 -18.95
CA ILE A 226 5.58 -8.20 -17.87
C ILE A 226 5.04 -9.51 -18.48
N VAL A 227 4.10 -9.44 -19.43
CA VAL A 227 3.53 -10.63 -20.10
C VAL A 227 4.61 -11.45 -20.81
N LYS A 228 5.64 -10.82 -21.38
CA LYS A 228 6.77 -11.50 -22.03
C LYS A 228 7.63 -12.29 -21.04
N VAL A 229 7.88 -11.75 -19.85
CA VAL A 229 8.64 -12.45 -18.82
C VAL A 229 7.79 -13.49 -18.08
N SER A 230 6.47 -13.48 -18.20
CA SER A 230 5.59 -14.52 -17.62
C SER A 230 5.50 -15.80 -18.48
N LYS A 231 6.44 -16.04 -19.41
CA LYS A 231 6.41 -17.25 -20.24
C LYS A 231 6.96 -18.46 -19.49
N THR A 232 6.24 -19.57 -19.55
CA THR A 232 6.70 -20.87 -19.04
C THR A 232 7.71 -21.48 -20.01
N LYS A 233 8.43 -22.52 -19.56
CA LYS A 233 9.32 -23.32 -20.42
C LYS A 233 8.63 -23.93 -21.64
N SER A 234 7.31 -24.15 -21.55
CA SER A 234 6.50 -24.66 -22.67
C SER A 234 6.13 -23.59 -23.71
N GLY A 235 6.46 -22.32 -23.43
CA GLY A 235 6.15 -21.18 -24.29
C GLY A 235 4.77 -20.58 -24.08
N SER A 236 3.91 -21.18 -23.25
CA SER A 236 2.67 -20.57 -22.77
C SER A 236 2.95 -19.41 -21.81
N THR A 237 2.01 -18.46 -21.70
CA THR A 237 2.08 -17.41 -20.69
C THR A 237 1.28 -17.82 -19.45
N ASP A 238 1.93 -17.81 -18.29
CA ASP A 238 1.27 -18.03 -17.01
C ASP A 238 1.88 -17.09 -15.96
N MET A 239 1.07 -16.14 -15.46
CA MET A 239 1.50 -15.17 -14.46
C MET A 239 1.76 -15.80 -13.09
N PHE A 240 1.26 -17.03 -12.87
CA PHE A 240 1.28 -17.72 -11.59
C PHE A 240 1.92 -19.12 -11.69
N ASP A 241 2.77 -19.30 -12.70
CA ASP A 241 3.52 -20.54 -12.89
C ASP A 241 4.29 -20.93 -11.61
N ALA A 242 4.35 -22.22 -11.30
CA ALA A 242 4.99 -22.68 -10.07
C ALA A 242 6.51 -22.49 -10.08
N ASP A 243 7.14 -22.52 -11.26
CA ASP A 243 8.58 -22.41 -11.45
C ASP A 243 8.99 -20.99 -11.90
N ASN A 244 8.03 -20.20 -12.40
CA ASN A 244 8.27 -18.86 -12.95
C ASN A 244 7.37 -17.74 -12.40
N GLY A 245 6.68 -17.99 -11.28
CA GLY A 245 5.72 -17.06 -10.69
C GLY A 245 6.37 -15.80 -10.12
N HIS A 246 5.84 -14.64 -10.48
CA HIS A 246 6.33 -13.35 -10.01
C HIS A 246 5.19 -12.37 -9.72
N LYS A 247 5.46 -11.36 -8.91
CA LYS A 247 4.50 -10.32 -8.53
C LYS A 247 4.77 -8.98 -9.23
N LEU A 248 5.38 -9.00 -10.41
CA LEU A 248 5.69 -7.79 -11.18
C LEU A 248 4.45 -6.96 -11.56
N TYR A 249 3.25 -7.55 -11.53
CA TYR A 249 2.00 -6.79 -11.66
C TYR A 249 1.76 -5.78 -10.52
N ASN A 250 2.51 -5.87 -9.40
CA ASN A 250 2.43 -4.96 -8.26
C ASN A 250 3.28 -3.68 -8.40
N ILE A 251 4.01 -3.49 -9.52
CA ILE A 251 4.93 -2.35 -9.65
C ILE A 251 4.24 -1.01 -9.89
N PHE A 252 3.00 -0.99 -10.38
CA PHE A 252 2.32 0.26 -10.75
C PHE A 252 2.03 1.14 -9.52
N SER A 253 2.69 2.29 -9.44
CA SER A 253 2.54 3.30 -8.38
C SER A 253 2.53 4.73 -8.93
N ASP A 254 2.10 5.68 -8.10
CA ASP A 254 2.07 7.11 -8.40
C ASP A 254 3.46 7.76 -8.38
N SER A 255 4.43 7.06 -7.79
CA SER A 255 5.82 7.44 -7.80
C SER A 255 6.52 7.09 -9.11
N LEU A 256 5.99 6.18 -9.93
CA LEU A 256 6.59 5.83 -11.22
C LEU A 256 6.34 6.94 -12.26
N THR A 257 7.37 7.74 -12.47
CA THR A 257 7.49 8.67 -13.59
C THR A 257 7.49 7.91 -14.93
N PRO A 258 7.15 8.57 -16.05
CA PRO A 258 7.30 7.97 -17.38
C PRO A 258 8.72 7.41 -17.64
N SER A 259 9.76 8.08 -17.11
CA SER A 259 11.13 7.59 -17.18
C SER A 259 11.34 6.28 -16.42
N GLU A 260 10.74 6.12 -15.24
CA GLU A 260 10.83 4.87 -14.48
C GLU A 260 10.01 3.75 -15.12
N LEU A 261 8.86 4.07 -15.73
CA LEU A 261 8.10 3.09 -16.52
C LEU A 261 8.92 2.60 -17.73
N ASN A 262 9.60 3.49 -18.44
CA ASN A 262 10.50 3.10 -19.53
C ASN A 262 11.68 2.26 -19.01
N LEU A 263 12.25 2.60 -17.85
CA LEU A 263 13.31 1.79 -17.25
C LEU A 263 12.83 0.37 -16.90
N TRP A 264 11.60 0.24 -16.38
CA TRP A 264 10.98 -1.05 -16.13
C TRP A 264 10.72 -1.82 -17.42
N GLU A 265 10.20 -1.16 -18.46
CA GLU A 265 10.03 -1.76 -19.79
C GLU A 265 11.37 -2.32 -20.30
N ASP A 266 12.40 -1.48 -20.39
CA ASP A 266 13.72 -1.88 -20.90
C ASP A 266 14.31 -3.03 -20.09
N LEU A 267 14.20 -2.98 -18.76
CA LEU A 267 14.71 -4.02 -17.86
C LEU A 267 14.00 -5.37 -18.11
N LEU A 268 12.69 -5.35 -18.30
CA LEU A 268 11.89 -6.55 -18.51
C LEU A 268 12.06 -7.10 -19.93
N GLU A 269 12.25 -6.25 -20.94
CA GLU A 269 12.62 -6.69 -22.30
C GLU A 269 13.99 -7.38 -22.32
N ASP A 270 15.00 -6.79 -21.66
CA ASP A 270 16.32 -7.40 -21.51
C ASP A 270 16.26 -8.72 -20.71
N THR A 271 15.40 -8.77 -19.70
CA THR A 271 15.13 -10.00 -18.93
C THR A 271 14.55 -11.06 -19.85
N ALA A 272 13.51 -10.74 -20.63
CA ALA A 272 12.89 -11.68 -21.57
C ALA A 272 13.86 -12.15 -22.65
N LYS A 273 14.81 -11.31 -23.06
CA LYS A 273 15.90 -11.68 -23.97
C LYS A 273 16.86 -12.67 -23.30
N THR A 274 17.33 -12.35 -22.09
CA THR A 274 18.23 -13.21 -21.30
C THR A 274 17.60 -14.58 -21.02
N MET A 275 16.30 -14.64 -20.68
CA MET A 275 15.56 -15.89 -20.51
C MET A 275 15.69 -16.81 -21.73
N LYS A 276 15.58 -16.24 -22.95
CA LYS A 276 15.67 -17.01 -24.20
C LYS A 276 17.09 -17.39 -24.57
N GLU A 277 18.04 -16.48 -24.39
CA GLU A 277 19.44 -16.68 -24.78
C GLU A 277 20.16 -17.66 -23.85
N GLU A 278 19.81 -17.66 -22.55
CA GLU A 278 20.49 -18.44 -21.52
C GLU A 278 19.62 -19.60 -20.95
N ASP A 279 18.42 -19.83 -21.50
CA ASP A 279 17.45 -20.85 -21.04
C ASP A 279 17.17 -20.78 -19.53
N MET A 280 16.84 -19.58 -19.05
CA MET A 280 16.65 -19.28 -17.62
C MET A 280 15.19 -18.97 -17.30
N GLY A 281 14.79 -19.25 -16.05
CA GLY A 281 13.55 -18.71 -15.48
C GLY A 281 13.65 -17.19 -15.27
N THR A 282 12.51 -16.53 -15.13
CA THR A 282 12.42 -15.06 -15.03
C THR A 282 13.19 -14.50 -13.86
N MET A 283 13.12 -15.14 -12.69
CA MET A 283 13.86 -14.66 -11.52
C MET A 283 15.37 -14.63 -11.79
N ASP A 284 15.93 -15.72 -12.29
CA ASP A 284 17.37 -15.83 -12.54
C ASP A 284 17.79 -14.91 -13.68
N ALA A 285 17.00 -14.85 -14.77
CA ALA A 285 17.25 -13.94 -15.88
C ALA A 285 17.16 -12.46 -15.47
N PHE A 286 16.25 -12.12 -14.54
CA PHE A 286 16.09 -10.76 -14.03
C PHE A 286 17.31 -10.35 -13.22
N TYR A 287 17.77 -11.21 -12.29
CA TYR A 287 19.01 -10.93 -11.54
C TYR A 287 20.22 -10.89 -12.45
N ARG A 288 20.31 -11.79 -13.43
CA ARG A 288 21.40 -11.80 -14.41
C ARG A 288 21.44 -10.51 -15.22
N THR A 289 20.28 -10.01 -15.65
CA THR A 289 20.15 -8.72 -16.35
C THR A 289 20.60 -7.56 -15.47
N LEU A 290 20.16 -7.52 -14.21
CA LEU A 290 20.55 -6.47 -13.27
C LEU A 290 22.06 -6.50 -12.97
N GLU A 291 22.66 -7.68 -12.79
CA GLU A 291 24.11 -7.83 -12.59
C GLU A 291 24.88 -7.32 -13.82
N LYS A 292 24.48 -7.71 -15.03
CA LYS A 292 25.08 -7.19 -16.28
C LYS A 292 25.00 -5.66 -16.38
N ARG A 293 23.85 -5.07 -16.01
CA ARG A 293 23.69 -3.61 -15.99
C ARG A 293 24.62 -2.96 -14.95
N ALA A 294 24.68 -3.50 -13.73
CA ALA A 294 25.57 -2.99 -12.69
C ALA A 294 27.08 -3.12 -13.04
N GLU A 295 27.45 -4.15 -13.80
CA GLU A 295 28.82 -4.31 -14.33
C GLU A 295 29.15 -3.29 -15.43
N SER A 296 28.14 -2.86 -16.20
CA SER A 296 28.30 -1.86 -17.27
C SER A 296 28.33 -0.41 -16.78
N VAL A 297 27.99 -0.16 -15.52
CA VAL A 297 28.01 1.18 -14.90
C VAL A 297 29.41 1.49 -14.36
N SER A 298 30.01 2.57 -14.86
CA SER A 298 31.33 3.05 -14.43
C SER A 298 31.29 3.87 -13.13
N ASP A 299 30.14 4.45 -12.78
CA ASP A 299 29.98 5.22 -11.54
C ASP A 299 29.78 4.29 -10.33
N GLN A 300 30.63 4.44 -9.31
CA GLN A 300 30.64 3.54 -8.16
C GLN A 300 29.43 3.74 -7.24
N ALA A 301 28.87 4.95 -7.16
CA ALA A 301 27.70 5.22 -6.33
C ALA A 301 26.43 4.64 -6.96
N GLU A 302 26.26 4.82 -8.27
CA GLU A 302 25.17 4.24 -9.05
C GLU A 302 25.24 2.71 -9.08
N LYS A 303 26.44 2.14 -9.21
CA LYS A 303 26.66 0.70 -9.09
C LYS A 303 26.26 0.17 -7.71
N ASN A 304 26.65 0.86 -6.63
CA ASN A 304 26.30 0.45 -5.28
C ASN A 304 24.78 0.57 -5.02
N ASP A 305 24.12 1.58 -5.58
CA ASP A 305 22.66 1.73 -5.50
C ASP A 305 21.92 0.60 -6.24
N LEU A 306 22.37 0.23 -7.44
CA LEU A 306 21.82 -0.89 -8.21
C LEU A 306 22.01 -2.23 -7.48
N LEU A 307 23.18 -2.47 -6.90
CA LEU A 307 23.45 -3.68 -6.11
C LEU A 307 22.62 -3.72 -4.82
N ALA A 308 22.44 -2.59 -4.13
CA ALA A 308 21.59 -2.51 -2.95
C ALA A 308 20.12 -2.79 -3.27
N LYS A 309 19.62 -2.29 -4.41
CA LYS A 309 18.28 -2.62 -4.93
C LYS A 309 18.16 -4.11 -5.26
N LEU A 310 19.21 -4.70 -5.82
CA LEU A 310 19.25 -6.12 -6.18
C LEU A 310 19.16 -7.01 -4.93
N ASP A 311 19.94 -6.71 -3.89
CA ASP A 311 19.88 -7.41 -2.60
C ASP A 311 18.54 -7.22 -1.89
N TYR A 312 17.91 -6.06 -2.05
CA TYR A 312 16.60 -5.79 -1.50
C TYR A 312 15.49 -6.60 -2.19
N ILE A 313 15.42 -6.58 -3.53
CA ILE A 313 14.46 -7.38 -4.32
C ILE A 313 14.63 -8.88 -4.05
N LYS A 314 15.88 -9.35 -3.83
CA LYS A 314 16.19 -10.74 -3.42
C LYS A 314 15.59 -11.15 -2.08
N ARG A 315 15.49 -10.22 -1.12
CA ARG A 315 15.01 -10.52 0.24
C ARG A 315 13.50 -10.35 0.39
N GLU A 316 12.90 -9.38 -0.28
CA GLU A 316 11.53 -8.91 0.02
C GLU A 316 10.41 -9.55 -0.83
N GLY A 317 10.73 -10.53 -1.68
CA GLY A 317 9.72 -11.44 -2.22
C GLY A 317 8.92 -10.94 -3.43
N CYS A 318 9.49 -10.08 -4.28
CA CYS A 318 8.93 -9.78 -5.62
C CYS A 318 8.76 -11.04 -6.49
N PHE A 319 9.56 -12.06 -6.19
CA PHE A 319 9.48 -13.40 -6.75
C PHE A 319 9.02 -14.37 -5.67
N SER A 320 8.06 -15.23 -6.01
CA SER A 320 7.50 -16.20 -5.08
C SER A 320 8.50 -17.35 -4.92
N ARG A 321 9.32 -17.37 -3.87
CA ARG A 321 10.06 -18.60 -3.50
C ARG A 321 9.09 -19.54 -2.78
N LYS A 322 8.93 -20.76 -3.29
CA LYS A 322 8.49 -21.88 -2.45
C LYS A 322 9.63 -22.29 -1.51
#